data_AF-A0A1H0HS36-F1
#
_entry.id   AF-A0A1H0HS36-F1
#
_cell.length_a   1.000
_cell.length_b   1.000
_cell.length_c   1.000
_cell.angle_alpha   90.00
_cell.angle_beta   90.00
_cell.angle_gamma   90.00
#
_symmetry.space_group_name_H-M   'P 1'
#
loop_
_entity.id
_entity.type
_entity.pdbx_description
1 polymer ?
#
loop_
_entity_poly.entity_id
_entity_poly.type
_entity_poly.pdbx_seq_one_letter_code
_entity_poly.pdbx_strand_id
1 'polypeptide(L)'
;MRGVAFMTAVTFVVEIGDVRRFDNPRQLMAYLGLVLSESSTGERIKRGEITKAGNIRARRALIEGAWTCRYSARVSPTIQANLVGPPKVLRDIAWKGQVRTRYRRLISAGKAKTVAVTAIAR
;
A
#
# COMPACT_ATOMS: atom_id res chain seq x y z
N MET A 1 10.33 -5.09 -5.89
CA MET A 1 10.26 -4.01 -4.87
C MET A 1 10.05 -4.66 -3.50
N ARG A 2 10.32 -3.97 -2.39
CA ARG A 2 10.02 -4.51 -1.05
C ARG A 2 8.51 -4.56 -0.82
N GLY A 3 8.03 -5.64 -0.22
CA GLY A 3 6.60 -5.80 0.11
C GLY A 3 5.72 -6.20 -1.06
N VAL A 4 6.23 -6.21 -2.29
CA VAL A 4 5.50 -6.71 -3.45
C VAL A 4 6.39 -7.75 -4.11
N ALA A 5 6.18 -9.00 -3.69
CA ALA A 5 6.77 -10.18 -4.32
C ALA A 5 5.86 -10.70 -5.43
N PHE A 6 6.32 -11.68 -6.19
CA PHE A 6 5.58 -12.26 -7.32
C PHE A 6 4.15 -12.67 -6.94
N MET A 7 3.97 -13.39 -5.83
CA MET A 7 2.65 -13.80 -5.35
C MET A 7 1.74 -12.61 -5.04
N THR A 8 2.24 -11.61 -4.33
CA THR A 8 1.47 -10.39 -4.03
C THR A 8 1.05 -9.66 -5.30
N ALA A 9 1.94 -9.58 -6.30
CA ALA A 9 1.66 -8.96 -7.59
C ALA A 9 0.60 -9.74 -8.38
N VAL A 10 0.73 -11.06 -8.46
CA VAL A 10 -0.24 -11.93 -9.13
C VAL A 10 -1.61 -11.85 -8.46
N THR A 11 -1.67 -11.97 -7.14
CA THR A 11 -2.94 -11.81 -6.40
C THR A 11 -3.56 -10.44 -6.66
N PHE A 12 -2.77 -9.37 -6.67
CA PHE A 12 -3.28 -8.03 -6.96
C PHE A 12 -3.88 -7.94 -8.37
N VAL A 13 -3.15 -8.42 -9.39
CA VAL A 13 -3.62 -8.39 -10.79
C VAL A 13 -4.85 -9.27 -11.00
N VAL A 14 -4.89 -10.47 -10.42
CA VAL A 14 -6.04 -11.38 -10.56
C VAL A 14 -7.29 -10.82 -9.88
N GLU A 15 -7.14 -10.25 -8.68
CA GLU A 15 -8.29 -9.78 -7.89
C GLU A 15 -8.82 -8.41 -8.36
N ILE A 16 -7.97 -7.61 -9.02
CA ILE A 16 -8.35 -6.26 -9.49
C ILE A 16 -8.66 -6.26 -10.99
N GLY A 17 -7.98 -7.10 -11.77
CA GLY A 17 -8.03 -7.07 -13.23
C GLY A 17 -7.41 -5.79 -13.79
N ASP A 18 -8.12 -5.14 -14.71
CA ASP A 18 -7.68 -3.89 -15.30
C ASP A 18 -7.81 -2.72 -14.31
N VAL A 19 -6.66 -2.17 -13.90
CA VAL A 19 -6.60 -0.99 -13.03
C VAL A 19 -7.14 0.28 -13.70
N ARG A 20 -7.23 0.32 -15.04
CA ARG A 20 -7.77 1.45 -15.81
C ARG A 20 -9.29 1.60 -15.67
N ARG A 21 -9.98 0.60 -15.11
CA ARG A 21 -11.41 0.69 -14.80
C ARG A 21 -11.73 1.71 -13.69
N PHE A 22 -10.72 2.20 -12.98
CA PHE A 22 -10.87 3.22 -11.93
C PHE A 22 -10.34 4.54 -12.45
N ASP A 23 -11.19 5.57 -12.46
CA ASP A 23 -10.84 6.93 -12.89
C ASP A 23 -9.85 7.59 -11.91
N ASN A 24 -9.91 7.19 -10.64
CA ASN A 24 -9.13 7.79 -9.57
C ASN A 24 -8.54 6.72 -8.63
N PRO A 25 -7.27 6.85 -8.21
CA PRO A 25 -6.68 6.00 -7.17
C PRO A 25 -7.52 5.88 -5.89
N ARG A 26 -8.31 6.91 -5.54
CA ARG A 26 -9.24 6.86 -4.40
C ARG A 26 -10.36 5.84 -4.59
N GLN A 27 -10.88 5.67 -5.81
CA GLN A 27 -11.90 4.66 -6.12
C GLN A 27 -11.31 3.25 -5.99
N LEU A 28 -10.07 3.04 -6.45
CA LEU A 28 -9.36 1.78 -6.23
C LEU A 28 -9.19 1.48 -4.74
N MET A 29 -8.79 2.47 -3.93
CA MET A 29 -8.66 2.29 -2.49
C MET A 29 -10.01 2.01 -1.82
N ALA A 30 -11.10 2.60 -2.32
CA ALA A 30 -12.46 2.32 -1.84
C ALA A 30 -12.88 0.89 -2.17
N TYR A 31 -12.61 0.42 -3.39
CA TYR A 31 -12.87 -0.96 -3.83
C TYR A 31 -12.12 -2.01 -3.00
N LEU A 32 -10.92 -1.67 -2.53
CA LEU A 32 -10.11 -2.51 -1.64
C LEU A 32 -10.54 -2.43 -0.17
N GLY A 33 -11.43 -1.49 0.18
CA GLY A 33 -11.85 -1.24 1.55
C GLY A 33 -10.74 -0.63 2.43
N LEU A 34 -9.81 0.13 1.82
CA LEU A 34 -8.70 0.83 2.47
C LEU A 34 -8.98 2.33 2.71
N VAL A 35 -10.19 2.79 2.39
CA VAL A 35 -10.67 4.15 2.70
C VAL A 35 -11.21 4.17 4.13
N LEU A 36 -11.04 5.30 4.83
CA LEU A 36 -11.59 5.49 6.16
C LEU A 36 -13.12 5.59 6.09
N SER A 37 -13.81 4.89 6.98
CA SER A 37 -15.23 5.08 7.24
C SER A 37 -15.46 6.50 7.73
N GLU A 38 -16.44 7.18 7.15
CA GLU A 38 -16.85 8.51 7.57
C GLU A 38 -18.30 8.44 8.04
N SER A 39 -18.54 8.88 9.28
CA SER A 39 -19.87 9.08 9.83
C SER A 39 -20.01 10.58 10.09
N SER A 40 -20.81 11.23 9.27
CA SER A 40 -21.07 12.67 9.36
C SER A 40 -22.52 12.86 9.79
N THR A 41 -22.73 13.56 10.90
CA THR A 41 -24.05 13.92 11.41
C THR A 41 -24.09 15.43 11.64
N GLY A 42 -24.95 16.14 10.91
CA GLY A 42 -24.97 17.61 10.90
C GLY A 42 -23.61 18.20 10.47
N GLU A 43 -23.05 19.07 11.30
CA GLU A 43 -21.73 19.69 11.08
C GLU A 43 -20.54 18.83 11.55
N ARG A 44 -20.79 17.69 12.21
CA ARG A 44 -19.73 16.88 12.83
C ARG A 44 -19.30 15.74 11.90
N ILE A 45 -18.08 15.84 11.39
CA ILE A 45 -17.44 14.79 10.60
C ILE A 45 -16.59 13.90 11.53
N LYS A 46 -16.97 12.63 11.68
CA LYS A 46 -16.14 11.62 12.39
C LYS A 46 -15.55 10.64 11.38
N ARG A 47 -14.23 10.60 11.29
CA ARG A 47 -13.50 9.59 10.49
C ARG A 47 -13.03 8.46 11.39
N GLY A 48 -13.50 7.25 11.10
CA GLY A 48 -13.24 6.03 11.86
C GLY A 48 -12.18 5.13 11.22
N GLU A 49 -12.30 3.82 11.44
CA GLU A 49 -11.42 2.80 10.86
C GLU A 49 -11.56 2.70 9.34
N ILE A 50 -10.73 1.86 8.69
CA ILE A 50 -10.96 1.49 7.29
C ILE A 50 -12.33 0.80 7.14
N THR A 51 -12.98 0.99 5.99
CA THR A 51 -14.33 0.45 5.73
C THR A 51 -14.36 -1.08 5.73
N LYS A 52 -13.26 -1.75 5.35
CA LYS A 52 -13.15 -3.22 5.19
C LYS A 52 -14.15 -3.82 4.16
N ALA A 53 -15.08 -3.02 3.65
CA ALA A 53 -15.99 -3.29 2.54
C ALA A 53 -15.18 -3.25 1.24
N GLY A 54 -14.77 -4.42 0.75
CA GLY A 54 -13.93 -4.54 -0.43
C GLY A 54 -13.19 -5.88 -0.48
N ASN A 55 -12.39 -6.07 -1.52
CA ASN A 55 -11.70 -7.34 -1.76
C ASN A 55 -10.71 -7.68 -0.63
N ILE A 56 -11.03 -8.71 0.17
CA ILE A 56 -10.24 -9.14 1.34
C ILE A 56 -8.85 -9.63 0.93
N ARG A 57 -8.75 -10.38 -0.19
CA ARG A 57 -7.49 -10.99 -0.64
C ARG A 57 -6.53 -9.91 -1.12
N ALA A 58 -6.99 -9.00 -1.96
CA ALA A 58 -6.20 -7.87 -2.42
C ALA A 58 -5.82 -6.93 -1.26
N ARG A 59 -6.75 -6.66 -0.33
CA ARG A 59 -6.45 -5.87 0.88
C ARG A 59 -5.38 -6.53 1.73
N ARG A 60 -5.49 -7.84 1.99
CA ARG A 60 -4.51 -8.60 2.76
C ARG A 60 -3.14 -8.55 2.08
N ALA A 61 -3.08 -8.80 0.78
CA ALA A 61 -1.83 -8.73 0.01
C ALA A 61 -1.13 -7.36 0.17
N LEU A 62 -1.88 -6.26 0.12
CA LEU A 62 -1.34 -4.91 0.31
C LEU A 62 -0.88 -4.63 1.74
N ILE A 63 -1.66 -5.05 2.75
CA ILE A 63 -1.31 -4.88 4.16
C ILE A 63 -0.05 -5.69 4.49
N GLU A 64 0.02 -6.95 4.06
CA GLU A 64 1.21 -7.79 4.22
C GLU A 64 2.44 -7.17 3.55
N GLY A 65 2.26 -6.61 2.35
CA GLY A 65 3.33 -5.88 1.69
C GLY A 65 3.80 -4.64 2.45
N ALA A 66 2.86 -3.87 3.02
CA ALA A 66 3.16 -2.66 3.76
C ALA A 66 3.98 -2.91 5.05
N TRP A 67 3.89 -4.10 5.66
CA TRP A 67 4.73 -4.48 6.80
C TRP A 67 6.23 -4.38 6.51
N THR A 68 6.64 -4.57 5.25
CA THR A 68 8.06 -4.48 4.88
C THR A 68 8.65 -3.07 5.02
N CYS A 69 7.80 -2.03 5.08
CA CYS A 69 8.23 -0.65 5.33
C CYS A 69 8.80 -0.44 6.74
N ARG A 70 8.65 -1.43 7.65
CA ARG A 70 9.31 -1.41 8.96
C ARG A 70 10.82 -1.52 8.88
N TYR A 71 11.35 -2.09 7.79
CA TYR A 71 12.77 -2.31 7.59
C TYR A 71 13.42 -1.19 6.76
N SER A 72 14.67 -0.83 7.07
CA SER A 72 15.44 0.19 6.34
C SER A 72 15.68 -0.20 4.88
N ALA A 73 15.51 0.75 3.94
CA ALA A 73 15.74 0.56 2.50
C ALA A 73 17.13 -0.07 2.23
N ARG A 74 17.14 -1.14 1.44
CA ARG A 74 18.30 -1.99 1.12
C ARG A 74 17.96 -2.73 -0.15
N VAL A 75 18.95 -2.81 -1.03
CA VAL A 75 18.95 -3.65 -2.22
C VAL A 75 19.63 -4.97 -1.84
N SER A 76 18.88 -6.06 -1.86
CA SER A 76 19.45 -7.41 -1.73
C SER A 76 19.92 -7.90 -3.11
N PRO A 77 20.75 -8.95 -3.19
CA PRO A 77 21.17 -9.52 -4.47
C PRO A 77 19.99 -9.87 -5.39
N THR A 78 18.91 -10.42 -4.82
CA THR A 78 17.66 -10.71 -5.56
C THR A 78 17.00 -9.43 -6.11
N ILE A 79 16.98 -8.33 -5.35
CA ILE A 79 16.43 -7.05 -5.83
C ILE A 79 17.34 -6.46 -6.90
N GLN A 80 18.66 -6.58 -6.74
CA GLN A 80 19.64 -6.13 -7.72
C GLN A 80 19.46 -6.82 -9.07
N ALA A 81 19.28 -8.15 -9.08
CA ALA A 81 18.99 -8.91 -10.30
C ALA A 81 17.72 -8.40 -11.00
N ASN A 82 16.66 -8.09 -10.24
CA ASN A 82 15.40 -7.55 -10.79
C ASN A 82 15.52 -6.11 -11.35
N LEU A 83 16.62 -5.39 -11.08
CA LEU A 83 16.87 -4.04 -11.60
C LEU A 83 17.66 -4.04 -12.92
N VAL A 84 18.25 -5.18 -13.30
CA VAL A 84 18.95 -5.39 -14.57
C VAL A 84 17.91 -5.66 -15.65
N GLY A 85 17.55 -4.66 -16.45
CA GLY A 85 16.54 -4.80 -17.51
C GLY A 85 15.53 -3.66 -17.60
N PRO A 86 14.76 -3.34 -16.53
CA PRO A 86 13.69 -2.36 -16.63
C PRO A 86 14.20 -0.94 -16.94
N PRO A 87 13.43 -0.13 -17.70
CA PRO A 87 13.72 1.28 -17.96
C PRO A 87 13.95 2.07 -16.67
N LYS A 88 14.74 3.16 -16.77
CA LYS A 88 15.08 4.02 -15.64
C LYS A 88 13.85 4.51 -14.86
N VAL A 89 12.78 4.88 -15.57
CA VAL A 89 11.52 5.33 -14.97
C VAL A 89 10.93 4.28 -14.01
N LEU A 90 10.94 3.00 -14.40
CA LEU A 90 10.43 1.93 -13.54
C LEU A 90 11.33 1.72 -12.31
N ARG A 91 12.64 1.86 -12.47
CA ARG A 91 13.60 1.79 -11.35
C ARG A 91 13.39 2.94 -10.36
N ASP A 92 13.15 4.14 -10.85
CA ASP A 92 12.92 5.33 -10.01
C ASP A 92 11.59 5.21 -9.23
N ILE A 93 10.53 4.69 -9.87
CA ILE A 93 9.26 4.38 -9.19
C ILE A 93 9.47 3.33 -8.09
N ALA A 94 10.21 2.25 -8.41
CA ALA A 94 10.50 1.19 -7.45
C ALA A 94 11.34 1.71 -6.27
N TRP A 95 12.33 2.57 -6.53
CA TRP A 95 13.16 3.20 -5.51
C TRP A 95 12.36 4.14 -4.61
N LYS A 96 11.49 4.98 -5.19
CA LYS A 96 10.56 5.84 -4.44
C LYS A 96 9.66 5.02 -3.51
N GLY A 97 9.26 3.82 -3.92
CA GLY A 97 8.55 2.86 -3.07
C GLY A 97 9.40 2.32 -1.91
N GLN A 98 10.68 2.03 -2.13
CA GLN A 98 11.59 1.51 -1.09
C GLN A 98 11.93 2.54 -0.01
N VAL A 99 12.02 3.83 -0.35
CA VAL A 99 12.46 4.91 0.57
C VAL A 99 11.27 5.56 1.29
N ARG A 100 10.10 4.91 1.35
CA ARG A 100 8.92 5.45 2.04
C ARG A 100 9.19 5.74 3.53
N THR A 101 9.25 7.02 3.88
CA THR A 101 9.50 7.48 5.26
C THR A 101 8.24 7.56 6.12
N ARG A 102 7.05 7.42 5.52
CA ARG A 102 5.75 7.56 6.18
C ARG A 102 5.60 6.63 7.39
N TYR A 103 6.10 5.40 7.31
CA TYR A 103 6.14 4.47 8.45
C TYR A 103 6.85 5.09 9.66
N ARG A 104 8.09 5.55 9.44
CA ARG A 104 8.93 6.12 10.50
C ARG A 104 8.28 7.35 11.12
N ARG A 105 7.69 8.22 10.30
CA ARG A 105 6.94 9.41 10.77
C ARG A 105 5.76 9.04 11.66
N LEU A 106 5.01 7.99 11.33
CA LEU A 106 3.86 7.55 12.13
C LEU A 106 4.30 6.87 13.44
N ILE A 107 5.37 6.08 13.39
CA ILE A 107 5.94 5.46 14.58
C ILE A 107 6.55 6.52 15.52
N SER A 108 7.27 7.52 14.99
CA SER A 108 7.82 8.61 15.81
C SER A 108 6.71 9.48 16.41
N ALA A 109 5.55 9.55 15.78
CA ALA A 109 4.35 10.21 16.31
C ALA A 109 3.56 9.34 17.32
N GLY A 110 4.12 8.20 17.77
CA GLY A 110 3.52 7.32 18.78
C GLY A 110 2.33 6.50 18.28
N LYS A 111 2.10 6.39 16.96
CA LYS A 111 1.00 5.57 16.43
C LYS A 111 1.31 4.08 16.54
N ALA A 112 0.27 3.28 16.82
CA ALA A 112 0.38 1.84 16.84
C ALA A 112 0.87 1.29 15.48
N LYS A 113 1.65 0.20 15.51
CA LYS A 113 2.25 -0.41 14.30
C LYS A 113 1.18 -0.78 13.27
N THR A 114 0.05 -1.33 13.70
CA THR A 114 -1.08 -1.71 12.83
C THR A 114 -1.69 -0.50 12.12
N VAL A 115 -1.83 0.63 12.81
CA VAL A 115 -2.31 1.90 12.23
C VAL A 115 -1.31 2.44 11.21
N ALA A 116 -0.01 2.42 11.55
CA ALA A 116 1.05 2.87 10.64
C ALA A 116 1.11 2.04 9.35
N VAL A 117 1.03 0.71 9.47
CA VAL A 117 1.04 -0.21 8.32
C VAL A 117 -0.20 -0.03 7.45
N THR A 118 -1.39 0.03 8.05
CA THR A 118 -2.65 0.25 7.33
C THR A 118 -2.63 1.59 6.59
N ALA A 119 -2.07 2.63 7.22
CA ALA A 119 -1.90 3.93 6.59
C ALA A 119 -0.91 3.93 5.42
N ILE A 120 0.06 3.02 5.36
CA ILE A 120 1.02 2.91 4.24
C ILE A 120 0.43 2.12 3.07
N ALA A 121 -0.42 1.13 3.37
CA ALA A 121 -1.14 0.36 2.38
C ALA A 121 -2.12 1.26 1.58
N ARG A 122 -2.58 2.36 2.18
CA ARG A 122 -3.37 3.44 1.56
C ARG A 122 -2.50 4.53 0.96
#